data_AF-A0A5P3XF30-F1
#
_entry.id   AF-A0A5P3XF30-F1
#
_cell.length_a   1.000
_cell.length_b   1.000
_cell.length_c   1.000
_cell.angle_alpha   90.00
_cell.angle_beta   90.00
_cell.angle_gamma   90.00
#
_symmetry.space_group_name_H-M   'P 1'
#
loop_
_entity.id
_entity.type
_entity.pdbx_description
1 polymer ?
#
loop_
_entity_poly.entity_id
_entity_poly.type
_entity_poly.pdbx_seq_one_letter_code
_entity_poly.pdbx_strand_id
1 'polypeptide(L)'
;MSKKTTNDVGRIFLEYKKAIINEDIVYCKKIERALSMIDNNKSTCIQLKHLQNEKLTYISDQVGYCRSHTYKILEDGELELLELLSL
;
A
#
# COMPACT_ATOMS: atom_id res chain seq x y z
N MET A 1 14.93 2.31 6.46
CA MET A 1 13.55 2.59 6.86
C MET A 1 13.39 2.66 8.37
N SER A 2 12.57 3.59 8.88
CA SER A 2 12.02 3.41 10.21
C SER A 2 10.92 2.35 10.11
N LYS A 3 10.92 1.33 10.99
CA LYS A 3 9.82 0.36 11.11
C LYS A 3 8.44 1.04 11.26
N LYS A 4 8.42 2.33 11.59
CA LYS A 4 7.24 3.15 11.76
C LYS A 4 6.40 3.30 10.48
N THR A 5 7.01 3.60 9.33
CA THR A 5 6.28 3.90 8.07
C THR A 5 5.43 2.72 7.59
N THR A 6 6.02 1.54 7.45
CA THR A 6 5.30 0.31 7.06
C THR A 6 4.24 -0.10 8.08
N ASN A 7 4.46 0.16 9.38
CA ASN A 7 3.47 -0.09 10.42
C ASN A 7 2.27 0.85 10.31
N ASP A 8 2.49 2.12 9.96
CA ASP A 8 1.43 3.11 9.78
C ASP A 8 0.57 2.77 8.56
N VAL A 9 1.19 2.39 7.43
CA VAL A 9 0.45 1.90 6.25
C VAL A 9 -0.32 0.60 6.56
N GLY A 10 0.30 -0.34 7.29
CA GLY A 10 -0.37 -1.56 7.71
C GLY A 10 -1.63 -1.30 8.57
N ARG A 11 -1.61 -0.27 9.43
CA ARG A 11 -2.79 0.16 10.21
C ARG A 11 -3.86 0.77 9.30
N ILE A 12 -3.48 1.63 8.35
CA ILE A 12 -4.43 2.23 7.38
C ILE A 12 -5.19 1.13 6.64
N PHE A 13 -4.49 0.08 6.18
CA PHE A 13 -5.12 -1.02 5.44
C PHE A 13 -5.92 -1.98 6.33
N LEU A 14 -5.58 -2.10 7.62
CA LEU A 14 -6.44 -2.79 8.58
C LEU A 14 -7.77 -2.05 8.76
N GLU A 15 -7.73 -0.72 8.95
CA GLU A 15 -8.94 0.09 9.05
C GLU A 15 -9.72 0.12 7.74
N TYR A 16 -9.04 0.11 6.58
CA TYR A 16 -9.69 -0.01 5.28
C TYR A 16 -10.49 -1.31 5.14
N LYS A 17 -9.92 -2.45 5.57
CA LYS A 17 -10.65 -3.74 5.58
C LYS A 17 -11.88 -3.70 6.48
N LYS A 18 -11.80 -3.03 7.64
CA LYS A 18 -12.96 -2.83 8.52
C LYS A 18 -14.00 -1.90 7.89
N ALA A 19 -13.57 -0.83 7.24
CA ALA A 19 -14.44 0.11 6.55
C ALA A 19 -15.25 -0.57 5.44
N ILE A 20 -14.64 -1.52 4.70
CA ILE A 20 -15.38 -2.35 3.73
C ILE A 20 -16.50 -3.15 4.41
N ILE A 21 -16.19 -3.83 5.52
CA ILE A 21 -17.16 -4.66 6.26
C ILE A 21 -18.30 -3.81 6.84
N ASN A 22 -17.97 -2.61 7.32
CA ASN A 22 -18.91 -1.68 7.94
C ASN A 22 -19.62 -0.76 6.93
N GLU A 23 -19.41 -0.97 5.62
CA GLU A 23 -19.97 -0.15 4.55
C GLU A 23 -19.65 1.36 4.67
N ASP A 24 -18.49 1.71 5.24
CA ASP A 24 -17.98 3.09 5.26
C ASP A 24 -17.38 3.46 3.89
N ILE A 25 -18.27 3.82 2.97
CA ILE A 25 -17.94 4.16 1.58
C ILE A 25 -17.02 5.39 1.51
N VAL A 26 -17.11 6.33 2.47
CA VAL A 26 -16.32 7.57 2.45
C VAL A 26 -14.85 7.26 2.70
N TYR A 27 -14.56 6.46 3.73
CA TYR A 27 -13.18 6.05 4.01
C TYR A 27 -12.62 5.19 2.88
N CYS A 28 -13.40 4.23 2.36
CA CYS A 28 -12.96 3.38 1.25
C CYS A 28 -12.57 4.19 0.01
N LYS A 29 -13.43 5.13 -0.42
CA LYS A 29 -13.15 6.01 -1.56
C LYS A 29 -11.93 6.90 -1.35
N LYS A 30 -11.65 7.33 -0.11
CA LYS A 30 -10.45 8.12 0.20
C LYS A 30 -9.19 7.30 -0.10
N ILE A 31 -9.14 6.04 0.35
CA ILE A 31 -7.99 5.15 0.12
C ILE A 31 -7.85 4.78 -1.36
N GLU A 32 -8.95 4.39 -2.01
CA GLU A 32 -8.96 4.04 -3.44
C GLU A 32 -8.49 5.21 -4.32
N ARG A 33 -8.93 6.44 -4.01
CA ARG A 33 -8.48 7.65 -4.71
C ARG A 33 -6.99 7.92 -4.50
N ALA A 34 -6.46 7.72 -3.30
CA ALA A 34 -5.03 7.89 -3.05
C ALA A 34 -4.22 6.84 -3.84
N LEU A 35 -4.66 5.58 -3.84
CA LEU A 35 -4.01 4.51 -4.62
C LEU A 35 -4.04 4.75 -6.13
N SER A 36 -5.09 5.37 -6.67
CA SER A 36 -5.18 5.66 -8.11
C SER A 36 -4.32 6.85 -8.56
N MET A 37 -3.84 7.67 -7.62
CA MET A 37 -2.93 8.78 -7.90
C MET A 37 -1.45 8.37 -7.88
N ILE A 38 -1.13 7.20 -7.32
CA ILE A 38 0.22 6.66 -7.22
C ILE A 38 0.56 5.89 -8.50
N ASP A 39 1.85 5.91 -8.90
CA ASP A 39 2.36 5.09 -10.01
C ASP A 39 1.91 3.62 -9.91
N ASN A 40 1.58 3.01 -11.05
CA ASN A 40 0.95 1.69 -11.10
C ASN A 40 1.82 0.59 -10.46
N ASN A 41 3.15 0.65 -10.59
CA ASN A 41 4.03 -0.35 -9.98
C ASN A 41 4.08 -0.21 -8.46
N LYS A 42 4.10 1.03 -7.96
CA LYS A 42 4.05 1.33 -6.52
C LYS A 42 2.70 0.90 -5.92
N SER A 43 1.59 1.29 -6.54
CA SER A 43 0.25 0.94 -6.07
C SER A 43 0.04 -0.59 -6.07
N THR A 44 0.51 -1.29 -7.10
CA THR A 44 0.51 -2.77 -7.16
C THR A 44 1.29 -3.38 -6.00
N CYS A 45 2.51 -2.89 -5.73
CA CYS A 45 3.32 -3.38 -4.61
C CYS A 45 2.61 -3.19 -3.25
N ILE A 46 2.02 -2.01 -3.02
CA ILE A 46 1.29 -1.70 -1.78
C ILE A 46 0.09 -2.63 -1.61
N GLN A 47 -0.71 -2.81 -2.66
CA GLN A 47 -1.92 -3.65 -2.61
C GLN A 47 -1.57 -5.11 -2.35
N LEU A 48 -0.60 -5.67 -3.08
CA LEU A 48 -0.15 -7.04 -2.84
C LEU A 48 0.39 -7.19 -1.40
N LYS A 49 1.15 -6.21 -0.92
CA LYS A 49 1.75 -6.27 0.41
C LYS A 49 0.72 -6.17 1.54
N HIS A 50 -0.20 -5.22 1.48
CA HIS A 50 -1.06 -4.85 2.62
C HIS A 50 -2.50 -5.35 2.50
N LEU A 51 -3.06 -5.43 1.29
CA LEU A 51 -4.38 -6.01 1.07
C LEU A 51 -4.32 -7.53 1.05
N GLN A 52 -3.41 -8.08 0.24
CA GLN A 52 -3.31 -9.52 0.01
C GLN A 52 -2.33 -10.22 0.96
N ASN A 53 -1.55 -9.45 1.73
CA ASN A 53 -0.55 -9.95 2.68
C ASN A 53 0.54 -10.83 2.04
N GLU A 54 0.91 -10.49 0.81
CA GLU A 54 1.90 -11.26 0.05
C GLU A 54 3.34 -11.01 0.51
N LYS A 55 4.18 -12.02 0.28
CA LYS A 55 5.62 -11.92 0.55
C LYS A 55 6.31 -11.12 -0.54
N LEU A 56 7.34 -10.37 -0.17
CA LEU A 56 8.13 -9.56 -1.10
C LEU A 56 8.70 -10.38 -2.29
N THR A 57 8.95 -11.67 -2.08
CA THR A 57 9.41 -12.59 -3.14
C THR A 57 8.35 -12.80 -4.22
N TYR A 58 7.09 -12.95 -3.83
CA TYR A 58 6.00 -13.08 -4.79
C TYR A 58 5.74 -11.75 -5.49
N ILE A 59 5.74 -10.66 -4.73
CA ILE A 59 5.57 -9.31 -5.27
C ILE A 59 6.64 -9.02 -6.32
N SER A 60 7.92 -9.35 -6.05
CA SER A 60 9.02 -9.15 -6.99
C SER A 60 8.81 -9.91 -8.30
N ASP A 61 8.28 -11.12 -8.22
CA ASP A 61 7.97 -11.94 -9.40
C ASP A 61 6.80 -11.33 -10.21
N GLN A 62 5.78 -10.77 -9.53
CA GLN A 62 4.64 -10.13 -10.19
C GLN A 62 5.02 -8.84 -10.93
N VAL A 63 5.88 -8.01 -10.33
CA VAL A 63 6.28 -6.73 -10.94
C VAL A 63 7.51 -6.83 -11.85
N GLY A 64 8.12 -8.02 -11.95
CA GLY A 64 9.28 -8.26 -12.82
C GLY A 64 10.56 -7.54 -12.37
N TYR A 65 10.69 -7.20 -11.08
CA TYR A 65 11.86 -6.53 -10.53
C TYR A 65 12.63 -7.43 -9.57
N CYS A 66 13.92 -7.16 -9.35
CA CYS A 66 14.66 -7.83 -8.29
C CYS A 66 14.17 -7.35 -6.90
N ARG A 67 14.30 -8.20 -5.88
CA ARG A 67 13.75 -7.94 -4.53
C ARG A 67 14.17 -6.59 -3.93
N SER A 68 15.42 -6.16 -4.14
CA SER A 68 15.91 -4.89 -3.63
C SER A 68 15.24 -3.69 -4.32
N HIS A 69 14.97 -3.78 -5.61
CA HIS A 69 14.24 -2.76 -6.34
C HIS A 69 12.76 -2.77 -5.98
N THR A 70 12.13 -3.94 -5.91
CA THR A 70 10.74 -4.08 -5.42
C THR A 70 10.56 -3.48 -4.04
N TYR A 71 11.53 -3.69 -3.14
CA TYR A 71 11.50 -3.10 -1.80
C TYR A 71 11.51 -1.58 -1.84
N LYS A 72 12.37 -0.96 -2.66
CA LYS A 72 12.41 0.50 -2.83
C LYS A 72 11.12 1.06 -3.43
N ILE A 73 10.58 0.40 -4.45
CA ILE A 73 9.29 0.78 -5.06
C ILE A 73 8.17 0.74 -4.02
N LEU A 74 8.15 -0.30 -3.19
CA LEU A 74 7.20 -0.42 -2.09
C LEU A 74 7.39 0.71 -1.05
N GLU A 75 8.63 0.96 -0.59
CA GLU A 75 8.93 2.04 0.36
C GLU A 75 8.50 3.41 -0.17
N ASP A 76 8.87 3.74 -1.42
CA ASP A 76 8.53 5.02 -2.05
C ASP A 76 7.02 5.16 -2.22
N GLY A 77 6.32 4.06 -2.55
CA GLY A 77 4.87 4.04 -2.63
C GLY A 77 4.17 4.21 -1.29
N GLU A 78 4.69 3.58 -0.23
CA GLU A 78 4.17 3.73 1.13
C GLU A 78 4.27 5.18 1.62
N LEU A 79 5.39 5.86 1.32
CA LEU A 79 5.57 7.27 1.65
C LEU A 79 4.60 8.18 0.87
N GLU A 80 4.52 8.00 -0.45
CA GLU A 80 3.63 8.78 -1.31
C GLU A 80 2.15 8.62 -0.90
N LEU A 81 1.75 7.41 -0.49
CA LEU A 81 0.42 7.15 0.04
C LEU A 81 0.13 7.94 1.32
N LEU A 82 1.08 7.98 2.26
CA LEU A 82 0.92 8.73 3.51
C LEU A 82 0.79 10.23 3.25
N GLU A 83 1.59 10.78 2.34
CA GLU A 83 1.50 12.18 1.91
C GLU A 83 0.14 12.51 1.31
N LEU A 84 -0.37 11.67 0.39
CA LEU A 84 -1.69 11.84 -0.23
C LEU A 84 -2.85 11.74 0.76
N LEU A 85 -2.70 10.94 1.81
CA LEU A 85 -3.73 10.80 2.85
C LEU A 85 -3.69 11.92 3.90
N SER A 86 -2.65 12.78 3.85
CA SER A 86 -2.39 13.89 4.76
C SER A 86 -2.37 13.45 6.23
N LEU A 87 -1.53 12.46 6.53
CA LEU A 87 -1.18 12.00 7.88
C LEU A 87 0.21 12.48 8.30
#